data_AF-A0A430Q071-F1
#
_entry.id   AF-A0A430Q071-F1
#
_cell.length_a   1.000
_cell.length_b   1.000
_cell.length_c   1.000
_cell.angle_alpha   90.00
_cell.angle_beta   90.00
_cell.angle_gamma   90.00
#
_symmetry.space_group_name_H-M   'P 1'
#
loop_
_entity.id
_entity.type
_entity.pdbx_description
1 polymer ?
#
loop_
_entity_poly.entity_id
_entity_poly.type
_entity_poly.pdbx_seq_one_letter_code
_entity_poly.pdbx_strand_id
1 'polypeptide(L)'
;VINSPKLKHEENLDSTSNSEEAAVNRLKEFVNKHNKAIRKFGLLQKPLDSQNFLVKHPDLVCEETANQLVIWCIDLAMEENPEPEYQKAFNDELSAFRERIRARAKVRLEEAMMQIEEEEKQKRLGPGGLDPVEVFESLPTQKRLGPGGLDPVEVFESLPTNLQECFEKKDVELLKTVLCSMDPQQAEYHMKRCVDSGLWVDNARDQQEEDGESSSNVNTDGNDDIAATIQTNKEPIHDNA
;
A
#
# COMPACT_ATOMS: atom_id res chain seq x y z
N VAL A 1 -58.83 -17.34 -25.92
CA VAL A 1 -57.78 -18.24 -25.36
C VAL A 1 -56.44 -17.59 -25.70
N ILE A 2 -56.05 -16.51 -25.01
CA ILE A 2 -55.28 -16.50 -23.76
C ILE A 2 -54.22 -17.61 -23.77
N ASN A 3 -53.04 -17.29 -24.30
CA ASN A 3 -51.87 -17.42 -23.47
C ASN A 3 -50.82 -16.38 -23.88
N SER A 4 -50.73 -15.33 -23.09
CA SER A 4 -49.49 -14.61 -22.92
C SER A 4 -49.40 -14.26 -21.45
N PRO A 5 -48.35 -14.70 -20.76
CA PRO A 5 -47.68 -13.87 -19.80
C PRO A 5 -46.34 -13.43 -20.39
N LYS A 6 -46.10 -12.12 -20.32
CA LYS A 6 -44.80 -11.49 -20.59
C LYS A 6 -43.73 -12.17 -19.75
N LEU A 7 -42.59 -12.51 -20.37
CA LEU A 7 -41.36 -12.83 -19.66
C LEU A 7 -41.00 -11.65 -18.76
N LYS A 8 -41.19 -11.82 -17.46
CA LYS A 8 -40.60 -10.93 -16.46
C LYS A 8 -39.14 -11.33 -16.34
N HIS A 9 -38.25 -10.42 -16.71
CA HIS A 9 -36.86 -10.49 -16.30
C HIS A 9 -36.84 -10.00 -14.84
N GLU A 10 -36.85 -10.94 -13.89
CA GLU A 10 -36.55 -10.63 -12.50
C GLU A 10 -35.10 -11.02 -12.25
N GLU A 11 -34.26 -9.98 -12.10
CA GLU A 11 -32.96 -10.11 -11.45
C GLU A 11 -33.20 -10.60 -10.02
N ASN A 12 -32.60 -11.73 -9.66
CA ASN A 12 -32.34 -12.06 -8.28
C ASN A 12 -30.96 -12.73 -8.20
N LEU A 13 -29.94 -11.87 -8.11
CA LEU A 13 -28.53 -12.23 -8.01
C LEU A 13 -28.13 -12.31 -6.53
N ASP A 14 -28.72 -13.25 -5.78
CA ASP A 14 -28.20 -13.63 -4.46
C ASP A 14 -28.63 -15.06 -4.07
N SER A 15 -27.89 -16.07 -4.55
CA SER A 15 -27.81 -17.46 -4.03
C SER A 15 -27.11 -18.40 -5.03
N THR A 16 -25.89 -18.05 -5.44
CA THR A 16 -25.17 -18.76 -6.52
C THR A 16 -24.80 -20.21 -6.20
N SER A 17 -24.60 -20.61 -4.94
CA SER A 17 -24.13 -21.97 -4.63
C SER A 17 -25.20 -23.07 -4.75
N ASN A 18 -26.43 -22.84 -4.28
CA ASN A 18 -27.50 -23.87 -4.33
C ASN A 18 -28.14 -24.02 -5.72
N SER A 19 -28.15 -22.95 -6.52
CA SER A 19 -28.72 -22.96 -7.87
C SER A 19 -27.81 -23.69 -8.87
N GLU A 20 -26.50 -23.49 -8.76
CA GLU A 20 -25.51 -24.14 -9.62
C GLU A 20 -25.43 -25.64 -9.37
N GLU A 21 -25.44 -26.08 -8.11
CA GLU A 21 -25.41 -27.51 -7.78
C GLU A 21 -26.68 -28.23 -8.26
N ALA A 22 -27.85 -27.59 -8.14
CA ALA A 22 -29.10 -28.12 -8.68
C ALA A 22 -29.07 -28.23 -10.22
N ALA A 23 -28.50 -27.24 -10.92
CA ALA A 23 -28.33 -27.27 -12.37
C ALA A 23 -27.35 -28.39 -12.81
N VAL A 24 -26.23 -28.55 -12.08
CA VAL A 24 -25.27 -29.62 -12.31
C VAL A 24 -25.90 -31.00 -12.12
N ASN A 25 -26.72 -31.19 -11.09
CA ASN A 25 -27.39 -32.47 -10.85
C ASN A 25 -28.43 -32.79 -11.93
N ARG A 26 -29.21 -31.80 -12.38
CA ARG A 26 -30.11 -31.96 -13.53
C ARG A 26 -29.37 -32.34 -14.80
N LEU A 27 -28.24 -31.68 -15.07
CA LEU A 27 -27.39 -32.00 -16.22
C LEU A 27 -26.85 -33.43 -16.11
N LYS A 28 -26.34 -33.84 -14.96
CA LYS A 28 -25.85 -35.22 -14.73
C LYS A 28 -26.93 -36.26 -14.99
N GLU A 29 -28.13 -36.06 -14.45
CA GLU A 29 -29.26 -36.97 -14.65
C GLU A 29 -29.69 -37.05 -16.12
N PHE A 30 -29.80 -35.90 -16.79
CA PHE A 30 -30.15 -35.81 -18.20
C PHE A 30 -29.10 -36.51 -19.07
N VAL A 31 -27.82 -36.21 -18.84
CA VAL A 31 -26.70 -36.80 -19.56
C VAL A 31 -26.68 -38.30 -19.37
N ASN A 32 -26.84 -38.81 -18.15
CA ASN A 32 -26.86 -40.25 -17.89
C ASN A 32 -27.98 -40.97 -18.65
N LYS A 33 -29.15 -40.34 -18.78
CA LYS A 33 -30.31 -40.89 -19.49
C LYS A 33 -30.16 -40.84 -21.00
N HIS A 34 -29.61 -39.75 -21.54
CA HIS A 34 -29.58 -39.46 -22.98
C HIS A 34 -28.21 -39.62 -23.64
N ASN A 35 -27.15 -39.98 -22.90
CA ASN A 35 -25.75 -39.98 -23.36
C ASN A 35 -25.55 -40.66 -24.72
N LYS A 36 -26.12 -41.85 -24.89
CA LYS A 36 -25.99 -42.65 -26.12
C LYS A 36 -26.62 -41.94 -27.32
N ALA A 37 -27.75 -41.27 -27.11
CA ALA A 37 -28.45 -40.55 -28.17
C ALA A 37 -27.73 -39.24 -28.51
N ILE A 38 -27.21 -38.53 -27.49
CA ILE A 38 -26.39 -37.32 -27.66
C ILE A 38 -25.12 -37.62 -28.44
N ARG A 39 -24.37 -38.67 -28.09
CA ARG A 39 -23.17 -39.09 -28.83
C ARG A 39 -23.50 -39.50 -30.26
N LYS A 40 -24.58 -40.26 -30.47
CA LYS A 40 -25.03 -40.64 -31.81
C LYS A 40 -25.37 -39.42 -32.65
N PHE A 41 -26.07 -38.44 -32.07
CA PHE A 41 -26.37 -37.16 -32.72
C PHE A 41 -25.10 -36.38 -33.07
N GLY A 42 -24.16 -36.26 -32.13
CA GLY A 42 -22.90 -35.53 -32.36
C GLY A 42 -21.99 -36.15 -33.43
N LEU A 43 -22.21 -37.42 -33.80
CA LEU A 43 -21.51 -38.06 -34.91
C LEU A 43 -22.22 -37.90 -36.28
N LEU A 44 -23.43 -37.34 -36.32
CA LEU A 44 -24.14 -37.13 -37.57
C LEU A 44 -23.54 -35.94 -38.32
N GLN A 45 -23.03 -36.19 -39.53
CA GLN A 45 -22.44 -35.15 -40.37
C GLN A 45 -23.45 -34.52 -41.34
N LYS A 46 -24.49 -35.24 -41.75
CA LYS A 46 -25.46 -34.77 -42.75
C LYS A 46 -26.64 -34.05 -42.07
N PRO A 47 -26.99 -32.82 -42.49
CA PRO A 47 -28.07 -32.04 -41.87
C PRO A 47 -29.44 -32.75 -41.87
N LEU A 48 -29.76 -33.49 -42.94
CA LEU A 48 -31.03 -34.22 -43.06
C LEU A 48 -31.13 -35.37 -42.05
N ASP A 49 -30.01 -36.04 -41.76
CA ASP A 49 -29.98 -37.12 -40.78
C ASP A 49 -30.13 -36.55 -39.37
N SER A 50 -29.49 -35.42 -39.07
CA SER A 50 -29.64 -34.69 -37.81
C SER A 50 -31.08 -34.21 -37.60
N GLN A 51 -31.72 -33.65 -38.62
CA GLN A 51 -33.13 -33.24 -38.56
C GLN A 51 -34.05 -34.43 -38.26
N ASN A 52 -33.92 -35.52 -39.02
CA ASN A 52 -34.72 -36.74 -38.81
C ASN A 52 -34.48 -37.37 -37.43
N PHE A 53 -33.27 -37.23 -36.91
CA PHE A 53 -32.91 -37.72 -35.58
C PHE A 53 -33.57 -36.90 -34.47
N LEU A 54 -33.55 -35.56 -34.57
CA LEU A 54 -34.18 -34.67 -33.59
C LEU A 54 -35.72 -34.75 -33.63
N VAL A 55 -36.31 -34.98 -34.80
CA VAL A 55 -37.75 -35.24 -34.91
C VAL A 55 -38.16 -36.50 -34.15
N LYS A 56 -37.30 -37.53 -34.12
CA LYS A 56 -37.53 -38.77 -33.37
C LYS A 56 -37.15 -38.67 -31.89
N HIS A 57 -36.31 -37.70 -31.54
CA HIS A 57 -35.85 -37.46 -30.17
C HIS A 57 -36.00 -35.96 -29.79
N PRO A 58 -37.24 -35.47 -29.62
CA PRO A 58 -37.49 -34.06 -29.31
C PRO A 58 -36.84 -33.62 -27.99
N ASP A 59 -36.72 -34.53 -27.03
CA ASP A 59 -36.10 -34.30 -25.73
C ASP A 59 -34.62 -33.87 -25.80
N LEU A 60 -33.95 -34.08 -26.94
CA LEU A 60 -32.56 -33.65 -27.15
C LEU A 60 -32.43 -32.19 -27.58
N VAL A 61 -33.53 -31.52 -27.93
CA VAL A 61 -33.52 -30.11 -28.33
C VAL A 61 -33.58 -29.22 -27.08
N CYS A 62 -32.49 -29.24 -26.31
CA CYS A 62 -32.35 -28.49 -25.07
C CYS A 62 -30.90 -28.02 -24.86
N GLU A 63 -30.72 -27.09 -23.93
CA GLU A 63 -29.41 -26.49 -23.61
C GLU A 63 -28.45 -27.52 -23.00
N GLU A 64 -28.96 -28.46 -22.20
CA GLU A 64 -28.17 -29.52 -21.58
C GLU A 64 -27.47 -30.41 -22.63
N THR A 65 -28.13 -30.65 -23.78
CA THR A 65 -27.53 -31.41 -24.89
C THR A 65 -26.39 -30.62 -25.54
N ALA A 66 -26.55 -29.31 -25.74
CA ALA A 66 -25.50 -28.47 -26.28
C ALA A 66 -24.29 -28.44 -25.34
N ASN A 67 -24.53 -28.27 -24.04
CA ASN A 67 -23.49 -28.27 -23.00
C ASN A 67 -22.71 -29.59 -22.99
N GLN A 68 -23.42 -30.72 -23.08
CA GLN A 68 -22.78 -32.04 -23.12
C GLN A 68 -21.94 -32.26 -24.38
N LEU A 69 -22.37 -31.74 -25.54
CA LEU A 69 -21.60 -31.83 -26.79
C LEU A 69 -20.32 -31.00 -26.72
N VAL A 70 -20.39 -29.79 -26.15
CA VAL A 70 -19.21 -28.93 -25.94
C VAL A 70 -18.17 -29.62 -25.05
N ILE A 71 -18.60 -30.21 -23.93
CA ILE A 71 -17.72 -30.97 -23.03
C ILE A 71 -17.07 -32.13 -23.80
N TRP A 72 -17.85 -32.87 -24.58
CA TRP A 72 -17.30 -33.99 -25.35
C TRP A 72 -16.32 -33.55 -26.44
N CYS A 73 -16.51 -32.39 -27.08
CA CYS A 73 -15.52 -31.81 -28.00
C CYS A 73 -14.21 -31.45 -27.29
N ILE A 74 -14.28 -30.95 -26.06
CA ILE A 74 -13.10 -30.66 -25.24
C ILE A 74 -12.38 -31.96 -24.88
N ASP A 75 -13.11 -32.99 -24.42
CA ASP A 75 -12.54 -34.30 -24.09
C ASP A 75 -11.82 -34.91 -25.30
N LEU A 76 -12.45 -34.87 -26.48
CA LEU A 76 -11.85 -35.36 -27.72
C LEU A 76 -10.60 -34.55 -28.13
N ALA A 77 -10.63 -33.22 -27.98
CA ALA A 77 -9.48 -32.37 -28.27
C ALA A 77 -8.32 -32.55 -27.27
N MET A 78 -8.62 -32.96 -26.03
CA MET A 78 -7.62 -33.31 -25.02
C MET A 78 -7.06 -34.73 -25.21
N GLU A 79 -7.89 -35.67 -25.67
CA GLU A 79 -7.48 -37.04 -26.02
C GLU A 79 -6.66 -37.09 -27.32
N GLU A 80 -6.96 -36.20 -28.28
CA GLU A 80 -6.18 -35.99 -29.49
C GLU A 80 -4.93 -35.19 -29.13
N ASN A 81 -3.94 -35.89 -28.55
CA ASN A 81 -2.60 -35.41 -28.18
C ASN A 81 -2.18 -34.20 -29.05
N PRO A 82 -2.30 -32.94 -28.57
CA PRO A 82 -1.64 -31.85 -29.26
C PRO A 82 -0.15 -32.17 -29.17
N GLU A 83 0.55 -32.13 -30.30
CA GLU A 83 2.01 -32.34 -30.39
C GLU A 83 2.66 -31.68 -29.17
N PRO A 84 3.47 -32.40 -28.36
CA PRO A 84 3.97 -31.89 -27.08
C PRO A 84 4.72 -30.55 -27.22
N GLU A 85 5.23 -30.27 -28.41
CA GLU A 85 5.82 -28.98 -28.79
C GLU A 85 4.82 -27.81 -28.82
N TYR A 86 3.57 -28.04 -29.26
CA TYR A 86 2.53 -27.01 -29.29
C TYR A 86 2.08 -26.62 -27.89
N GLN A 87 1.85 -27.61 -27.02
CA GLN A 87 1.51 -27.37 -25.61
C GLN A 87 2.63 -26.61 -24.90
N LYS A 88 3.89 -26.99 -25.18
CA LYS A 88 5.07 -26.32 -24.63
C LYS A 88 5.18 -24.87 -25.12
N ALA A 89 5.07 -24.63 -26.42
CA ALA A 89 5.13 -23.29 -27.01
C ALA A 89 4.04 -22.38 -26.42
N PHE A 90 2.81 -22.89 -26.29
CA PHE A 90 1.71 -22.16 -25.69
C PHE A 90 1.96 -21.80 -24.21
N ASN A 91 2.46 -22.74 -23.42
CA ASN A 91 2.80 -22.49 -22.01
C ASN A 91 3.95 -21.49 -21.85
N ASP A 92 4.96 -21.57 -22.73
CA ASP A 92 6.09 -20.64 -22.76
C ASP A 92 5.59 -19.22 -23.07
N GLU A 93 4.73 -19.05 -24.08
CA GLU A 93 4.12 -17.75 -24.41
C GLU A 93 3.25 -17.19 -23.28
N LEU A 94 2.45 -18.03 -22.63
CA LEU A 94 1.63 -17.64 -21.47
C LEU A 94 2.50 -17.19 -20.29
N SER A 95 3.61 -17.89 -20.02
CA SER A 95 4.53 -17.53 -18.96
C SER A 95 5.16 -16.15 -19.22
N ALA A 96 5.64 -15.92 -20.45
CA ALA A 96 6.20 -14.65 -20.89
C ALA A 96 5.17 -13.51 -20.87
N PHE A 97 3.91 -13.81 -21.18
CA PHE A 97 2.82 -12.83 -21.06
C PHE A 97 2.56 -12.43 -19.60
N ARG A 98 2.47 -13.40 -18.69
CA ARG A 98 2.29 -13.14 -17.25
C ARG A 98 3.44 -12.32 -16.67
N GLU A 99 4.67 -12.60 -17.08
CA GLU A 99 5.84 -11.81 -16.68
C GLU A 99 5.75 -10.36 -17.14
N ARG A 100 5.36 -10.13 -18.40
CA ARG A 100 5.17 -8.76 -18.92
C ARG A 100 4.10 -7.99 -18.15
N ILE A 101 2.98 -8.63 -17.79
CA ILE A 101 1.95 -7.99 -16.96
C ILE A 101 2.51 -7.62 -15.59
N ARG A 102 3.21 -8.56 -14.93
CA ARG A 102 3.81 -8.31 -13.61
C ARG A 102 4.85 -7.19 -13.67
N ALA A 103 5.72 -7.18 -14.68
CA ALA A 103 6.73 -6.15 -14.87
C ALA A 103 6.08 -4.76 -15.03
N ARG A 104 5.04 -4.65 -15.87
CA ARG A 104 4.30 -3.39 -16.03
C ARG A 104 3.59 -2.95 -14.75
N ALA A 105 3.00 -3.88 -14.00
CA ALA A 105 2.38 -3.57 -12.72
C ALA A 105 3.41 -3.04 -11.72
N LYS A 106 4.60 -3.65 -11.66
CA LYS A 106 5.71 -3.19 -10.81
C LYS A 106 6.15 -1.77 -11.15
N VAL A 107 6.38 -1.47 -12.43
CA VAL A 107 6.79 -0.12 -12.88
C VAL A 107 5.76 0.93 -12.45
N ARG A 108 4.46 0.65 -12.62
CA ARG A 108 3.40 1.60 -12.21
C ARG A 108 3.32 1.80 -10.70
N LEU A 109 3.57 0.74 -9.93
CA LEU A 109 3.64 0.81 -8.47
C LEU A 109 4.84 1.64 -8.01
N GLU A 110 6.01 1.39 -8.59
CA GLU A 110 7.25 2.10 -8.29
C GLU A 110 7.16 3.58 -8.65
N GLU A 111 6.60 3.91 -9.82
CA GLU A 111 6.34 5.28 -10.24
C GLU A 111 5.36 6.00 -9.28
N ALA A 112 4.28 5.34 -8.87
CA ALA A 112 3.34 5.90 -7.89
C ALA A 112 3.97 6.10 -6.51
N MET A 113 4.81 5.17 -6.06
CA MET A 113 5.52 5.27 -4.78
C MET A 113 6.53 6.43 -4.79
N MET A 114 7.27 6.59 -5.89
CA MET A 114 8.20 7.70 -6.07
C MET A 114 7.49 9.07 -6.09
N GLN A 115 6.31 9.17 -6.72
CA GLN A 115 5.51 10.40 -6.71
C GLN A 115 5.03 10.78 -5.30
N ILE A 116 4.62 9.79 -4.50
CA ILE A 116 4.22 10.01 -3.11
C ILE A 116 5.42 10.52 -2.30
N GLU A 117 6.58 9.89 -2.45
CA GLU A 117 7.80 10.32 -1.77
C GLU A 117 8.19 11.75 -2.17
N GLU A 118 8.10 12.10 -3.46
CA GLU A 118 8.38 13.44 -3.95
C GLU A 118 7.37 14.49 -3.45
N GLU A 119 6.08 14.14 -3.33
CA GLU A 119 5.07 15.01 -2.75
C GLU A 119 5.30 15.22 -1.24
N GLU A 120 5.68 14.16 -0.51
CA GLU A 120 6.09 14.27 0.88
C GLU A 120 7.34 15.14 1.04
N LYS A 121 8.35 14.96 0.17
CA LYS A 121 9.53 15.84 0.10
C LYS A 121 9.10 17.29 -0.12
N GLN A 122 8.24 17.58 -1.10
CA GLN A 122 7.73 18.93 -1.36
C GLN A 122 7.00 19.53 -0.16
N LYS A 123 6.27 18.74 0.64
CA LYS A 123 5.62 19.25 1.86
C LYS A 123 6.63 19.64 2.95
N ARG A 124 7.81 19.01 2.97
CA ARG A 124 8.91 19.34 3.90
C ARG A 124 9.78 20.50 3.43
N LEU A 125 9.70 20.89 2.16
CA LEU A 125 10.52 21.96 1.60
C LEU A 125 10.27 23.29 2.34
N GLY A 126 11.35 23.90 2.83
CA GLY A 126 11.30 25.22 3.46
C GLY A 126 11.27 26.36 2.44
N PRO A 127 11.15 27.63 2.89
CA PRO A 127 11.27 28.80 2.02
C PRO A 127 12.63 28.77 1.30
N GLY A 128 12.62 28.48 0.00
CA GLY A 128 13.83 28.23 -0.80
C GLY A 128 13.80 26.93 -1.61
N GLY A 129 12.80 26.07 -1.40
CA GLY A 129 12.63 24.85 -2.20
C GLY A 129 13.67 23.76 -1.90
N LEU A 130 14.27 23.81 -0.71
CA LEU A 130 15.24 22.83 -0.23
C LEU A 130 14.61 21.99 0.89
N ASP A 131 14.80 20.66 0.84
CA ASP A 131 14.40 19.75 1.92
C ASP A 131 15.40 19.88 3.08
N PRO A 132 14.94 20.20 4.31
CA PRO A 132 15.81 20.28 5.49
C PRO A 132 16.67 19.03 5.72
N VAL A 133 16.16 17.83 5.38
CA VAL A 133 16.91 16.57 5.54
C VAL A 133 18.04 16.48 4.52
N GLU A 134 17.77 16.74 3.24
CA GLU A 134 18.80 16.69 2.20
C GLU A 134 19.83 17.81 2.37
N VAL A 135 19.44 19.00 2.83
CA VAL A 135 20.38 20.07 3.20
C VAL A 135 21.25 19.65 4.38
N PHE A 136 20.63 19.05 5.40
CA PHE A 136 21.33 18.38 6.47
C PHE A 136 21.99 17.07 6.01
N GLU A 137 22.13 16.76 4.74
CA GLU A 137 23.13 15.77 4.26
C GLU A 137 24.20 16.46 3.42
N SER A 138 23.83 17.49 2.65
CA SER A 138 24.73 18.22 1.76
C SER A 138 25.58 19.31 2.43
N LEU A 139 25.31 19.70 3.68
CA LEU A 139 26.12 20.71 4.37
C LEU A 139 27.57 20.23 4.53
N PRO A 140 28.58 21.07 4.17
CA PRO A 140 29.98 20.74 4.38
C PRO A 140 30.23 20.47 5.86
N THR A 141 30.93 19.37 6.16
CA THR A 141 31.15 18.81 7.50
C THR A 141 31.51 19.87 8.53
N GLN A 142 32.35 20.85 8.16
CA GLN A 142 32.77 21.98 9.01
C GLN A 142 31.67 22.74 9.77
N LYS A 143 30.45 22.84 9.24
CA LYS A 143 29.34 23.53 9.96
C LYS A 143 28.54 22.61 10.90
N ARG A 144 28.77 21.30 10.83
CA ARG A 144 28.12 20.27 11.68
C ARG A 144 28.99 19.84 12.84
N LEU A 145 30.29 20.11 12.75
CA LEU A 145 31.25 19.72 13.78
C LEU A 145 30.92 20.44 15.09
N GLY A 146 30.93 19.67 16.18
CA GLY A 146 30.85 20.22 17.53
C GLY A 146 32.08 21.04 17.93
N PRO A 147 32.14 21.55 19.17
CA PRO A 147 33.21 22.41 19.65
C PRO A 147 34.62 21.79 19.53
N GLY A 148 34.72 20.46 19.50
CA GLY A 148 35.97 19.70 19.32
C GLY A 148 36.21 19.20 17.89
N GLY A 149 35.45 19.66 16.89
CA GLY A 149 35.68 19.30 15.49
C GLY A 149 35.20 17.89 15.11
N LEU A 150 34.36 17.25 15.95
CA LEU A 150 33.78 15.94 15.68
C LEU A 150 32.32 16.06 15.26
N ASP A 151 31.87 15.21 14.35
CA ASP A 151 30.46 15.16 13.95
C ASP A 151 29.63 14.38 14.99
N PRO A 152 28.55 14.97 15.55
CA PRO A 152 27.66 14.27 16.49
C PRO A 152 27.08 12.97 15.94
N VAL A 153 26.80 12.88 14.64
CA VAL A 153 26.22 11.67 14.02
C VAL A 153 27.24 10.55 13.98
N GLU A 154 28.46 10.83 13.52
CA GLU A 154 29.54 9.83 13.48
C GLU A 154 29.93 9.36 14.89
N VAL A 155 29.97 10.29 15.86
CA VAL A 155 30.24 9.92 17.25
C VAL A 155 29.13 9.01 17.76
N PHE A 156 27.86 9.38 17.60
CA PHE A 156 26.72 8.58 18.04
C PHE A 156 26.73 7.16 17.44
N GLU A 157 26.93 7.01 16.13
CA GLU A 157 26.98 5.70 15.46
C GLU A 157 28.17 4.83 15.92
N SER A 158 29.29 5.46 16.28
CA SER A 158 30.48 4.76 16.79
C SER A 158 30.42 4.42 18.28
N LEU A 159 29.41 4.90 19.02
CA LEU A 159 29.25 4.59 20.44
C LEU A 159 28.80 3.13 20.63
N PRO A 160 29.16 2.49 21.75
CA PRO A 160 28.56 1.23 22.17
C PRO A 160 27.03 1.33 22.26
N THR A 161 26.32 0.27 21.87
CA THR A 161 24.84 0.21 21.87
C THR A 161 24.23 0.59 23.23
N ASN A 162 24.86 0.16 24.33
CA ASN A 162 24.42 0.52 25.69
C ASN A 162 24.43 2.02 25.94
N LEU A 163 25.39 2.76 25.37
CA LEU A 163 25.45 4.22 25.46
C LEU A 163 24.49 4.88 24.47
N GLN A 164 24.37 4.36 23.24
CA GLN A 164 23.40 4.86 22.24
C GLN A 164 21.98 4.87 22.81
N GLU A 165 21.56 3.77 23.44
CA GLU A 165 20.24 3.67 24.07
C GLU A 165 19.99 4.74 25.15
N CYS A 166 21.03 5.16 25.88
CA CYS A 166 20.91 6.21 26.89
C CYS A 166 20.55 7.56 26.24
N PHE A 167 21.17 7.87 25.09
CA PHE A 167 20.91 9.10 24.34
C PHE A 167 19.56 9.05 23.58
N GLU A 168 19.18 7.90 23.02
CA GLU A 168 17.87 7.72 22.37
C GLU A 168 16.71 7.91 23.37
N LYS A 169 16.85 7.32 24.57
CA LYS A 169 15.87 7.44 25.65
C LYS A 169 15.97 8.77 26.41
N LYS A 170 17.02 9.55 26.16
CA LYS A 170 17.36 10.78 26.90
C LYS A 170 17.43 10.55 28.42
N ASP A 171 17.92 9.39 28.83
CA ASP A 171 17.96 8.96 30.23
C ASP A 171 19.36 9.17 30.83
N VAL A 172 19.49 10.23 31.62
CA VAL A 172 20.74 10.63 32.29
C VAL A 172 21.10 9.68 33.43
N GLU A 173 20.12 9.05 34.09
CA GLU A 173 20.36 8.12 35.20
C GLU A 173 20.88 6.78 34.67
N LEU A 174 20.30 6.32 33.56
CA LEU A 174 20.80 5.16 32.83
C LEU A 174 22.21 5.39 32.32
N LEU A 175 22.50 6.58 31.76
CA LEU A 175 23.85 6.94 31.31
C LEU A 175 24.89 6.85 32.42
N LYS A 176 24.61 7.41 33.60
CA LYS A 176 25.49 7.32 34.79
C LYS A 176 25.71 5.88 35.22
N THR A 177 24.65 5.07 35.19
CA THR A 177 24.71 3.65 35.56
C THR A 177 25.60 2.87 34.59
N VAL A 178 25.45 3.11 33.28
CA VAL A 178 26.27 2.48 32.23
C VAL A 178 27.74 2.90 32.33
N LEU A 179 28.01 4.18 32.63
CA LEU A 179 29.37 4.70 32.83
C LEU A 179 30.06 4.07 34.05
N CYS A 180 29.34 3.87 35.15
CA CYS A 180 29.87 3.17 36.32
C CYS A 180 30.10 1.67 36.09
N SER A 181 29.38 1.07 35.14
CA SER A 181 29.47 -0.35 34.81
C SER A 181 30.61 -0.69 33.85
N MET A 182 31.15 0.29 33.12
CA MET A 182 32.20 0.07 32.11
C MET A 182 33.58 0.49 32.63
N ASP A 183 34.62 0.19 31.85
CA ASP A 183 35.97 0.58 32.20
C ASP A 183 36.10 2.12 32.25
N PRO A 184 36.68 2.69 33.32
CA PRO A 184 36.76 4.14 33.49
C PRO A 184 37.51 4.85 32.36
N GLN A 185 38.49 4.20 31.71
CA GLN A 185 39.21 4.80 30.59
C GLN A 185 38.34 4.84 29.32
N GLN A 186 37.52 3.82 29.10
CA GLN A 186 36.56 3.80 27.98
C GLN A 186 35.43 4.79 28.20
N ALA A 187 34.94 4.90 29.43
CA ALA A 187 33.93 5.89 29.82
C ALA A 187 34.42 7.30 29.52
N GLU A 188 35.64 7.64 29.94
CA GLU A 188 36.26 8.94 29.67
C GLU A 188 36.47 9.18 28.18
N TYR A 189 36.95 8.17 27.43
CA TYR A 189 37.14 8.25 25.99
C TYR A 189 35.83 8.57 25.24
N HIS A 190 34.74 7.85 25.53
CA HIS A 190 33.46 8.08 24.90
C HIS A 190 32.82 9.40 25.36
N MET A 191 32.90 9.73 26.66
CA MET A 191 32.33 10.96 27.20
C MET A 191 33.00 12.20 26.61
N LYS A 192 34.34 12.19 26.49
CA LYS A 192 35.08 13.28 25.87
C LYS A 192 34.64 13.50 24.42
N ARG A 193 34.47 12.42 23.65
CA ARG A 193 33.97 12.50 22.27
C ARG A 193 32.53 13.00 22.18
N CYS A 194 31.67 12.65 23.13
CA CYS A 194 30.31 13.17 23.23
C CYS A 194 30.31 14.69 23.49
N VAL A 195 31.23 15.19 24.32
CA VAL A 195 31.38 16.64 24.57
C VAL A 195 31.99 17.36 23.37
N ASP A 196 33.04 16.79 22.78
CA ASP A 196 33.75 17.36 21.63
C ASP A 196 32.87 17.40 20.36
N SER A 197 31.94 16.47 20.22
CA SER A 197 30.92 16.50 19.15
C SER A 197 29.68 17.33 19.49
N GLY A 198 29.55 17.83 20.72
CA GLY A 198 28.38 18.58 21.17
C GLY A 198 27.13 17.71 21.43
N LEU A 199 27.26 16.38 21.42
CA LEU A 199 26.20 15.42 21.78
C LEU A 199 25.86 15.48 23.28
N TRP A 200 26.79 15.95 24.12
CA TRP A 200 26.62 16.13 25.55
C TRP A 200 27.19 17.46 26.02
N VAL A 201 26.44 18.20 26.85
CA VAL A 201 26.92 19.44 27.48
C VAL A 201 27.23 19.14 28.93
N ASP A 202 28.49 19.34 29.31
CA ASP A 202 28.92 19.17 30.69
C ASP A 202 28.65 20.51 31.43
N ASN A 203 27.63 20.54 32.30
CA ASN A 203 27.19 21.72 33.05
C ASN A 203 28.26 22.32 33.99
N ALA A 204 29.49 21.79 33.98
CA ALA A 204 30.62 22.28 34.76
C ALA A 204 31.47 23.34 34.02
N ARG A 205 31.23 23.58 32.71
CA ARG A 205 32.03 24.50 31.88
C ARG A 205 31.49 25.93 31.75
N ASP A 206 30.28 26.22 32.24
CA ASP A 206 29.61 27.53 32.11
C ASP A 206 30.17 28.66 32.99
N GLN A 207 31.47 28.65 33.31
CA GLN A 207 32.13 29.79 34.00
C GLN A 207 33.25 30.45 33.18
N GLN A 208 33.49 30.04 31.93
CA GLN A 208 34.45 30.72 31.07
C GLN A 208 33.94 30.77 29.63
N GLU A 209 33.13 31.79 29.33
CA GLU A 209 33.14 32.62 28.11
C GLU A 209 31.87 33.50 28.11
N GLU A 210 31.90 34.59 28.88
CA GLU A 210 31.11 35.79 28.59
C GLU A 210 31.70 36.46 27.35
N ASP A 211 30.87 36.68 26.32
CA ASP A 211 30.73 37.99 25.67
C ASP A 211 29.63 37.91 24.58
N GLY A 212 28.49 38.57 24.82
CA GLY A 212 27.47 38.77 23.78
C GLY A 212 26.02 38.96 24.22
N GLU A 213 25.78 39.86 25.17
CA GLU A 213 24.52 40.58 25.47
C GLU A 213 23.57 40.71 24.24
N SER A 214 22.24 40.62 24.31
CA SER A 214 21.33 41.13 25.33
C SER A 214 19.95 40.48 25.21
N SER A 215 19.38 40.06 26.35
CA SER A 215 17.93 39.98 26.53
C SER A 215 17.38 41.36 26.87
N SER A 216 16.28 41.76 26.23
CA SER A 216 15.39 42.78 26.78
C SER A 216 13.97 42.23 26.81
N ASN A 217 13.56 41.76 27.99
CA ASN A 217 12.17 41.70 28.38
C ASN A 217 11.92 42.90 29.29
N VAL A 218 11.11 43.85 28.83
CA VAL A 218 10.51 44.89 29.67
C VAL A 218 9.00 44.77 29.51
N ASN A 219 8.34 44.35 30.59
CA ASN A 219 6.94 44.66 30.84
C ASN A 219 6.90 45.84 31.80
N THR A 220 6.17 46.91 31.46
CA THR A 220 5.40 47.72 32.43
C THR A 220 4.27 48.45 31.73
N ASP A 221 3.07 48.26 32.27
CA ASP A 221 1.80 48.91 31.97
C ASP A 221 1.80 50.42 32.24
N GLY A 222 0.90 51.17 31.58
CA GLY A 222 0.46 52.51 32.03
C GLY A 222 0.02 53.50 30.95
N ASN A 223 -1.25 53.41 30.53
CA ASN A 223 -2.25 54.49 30.37
C ASN A 223 -1.85 55.92 29.90
N ASP A 224 -2.43 56.41 28.79
CA ASP A 224 -3.66 57.25 28.78
C ASP A 224 -3.90 57.93 27.40
N ASP A 225 -5.14 57.77 26.93
CA ASP A 225 -6.04 58.69 26.20
C ASP A 225 -5.49 59.68 25.16
N ILE A 226 -5.96 59.56 23.90
CA ILE A 226 -6.74 60.63 23.23
C ILE A 226 -7.80 60.04 22.26
N ALA A 227 -9.00 60.60 22.39
CA ALA A 227 -10.30 60.35 21.82
C ALA A 227 -10.51 60.28 20.28
N ALA A 228 -11.73 59.79 19.97
CA ALA A 228 -12.60 60.08 18.81
C ALA A 228 -12.42 59.15 17.58
N THR A 229 -13.42 58.50 16.96
CA THR A 229 -14.87 58.79 16.82
C THR A 229 -15.60 57.53 16.35
N ILE A 230 -16.65 57.17 17.10
CA ILE A 230 -17.99 56.73 16.68
C ILE A 230 -18.15 56.13 15.27
N GLN A 231 -18.53 54.85 15.21
CA GLN A 231 -19.53 54.40 14.25
C GLN A 231 -20.56 53.49 14.94
N THR A 232 -21.73 54.08 15.11
CA THR A 232 -22.97 53.48 15.58
C THR A 232 -23.48 52.46 14.56
N ASN A 233 -23.85 51.26 15.03
CA ASN A 233 -25.04 50.58 14.55
C ASN A 233 -25.66 49.80 15.74
N LYS A 234 -26.84 50.28 16.12
CA LYS A 234 -27.73 49.83 17.21
C LYS A 234 -28.91 49.17 16.47
N GLU A 235 -29.25 47.90 16.69
CA GLU A 235 -30.32 47.37 17.58
C GLU A 235 -30.87 46.07 16.92
N PRO A 236 -31.72 45.25 17.57
CA PRO A 236 -31.75 44.86 18.98
C PRO A 236 -31.97 43.34 19.19
N ILE A 237 -31.53 42.89 20.37
CA ILE A 237 -32.20 41.98 21.33
C ILE A 237 -33.43 41.19 20.84
N HIS A 238 -33.36 39.87 20.97
CA HIS A 238 -34.44 39.11 21.59
C HIS A 238 -33.88 37.98 22.45
N ASP A 239 -34.08 38.12 23.76
CA ASP A 239 -34.05 37.03 24.74
C ASP A 239 -35.12 35.99 24.37
N ASN A 240 -34.81 34.71 24.57
CA ASN A 240 -35.65 33.86 25.41
C ASN A 240 -34.96 32.54 25.77
N ALA A 241 -34.95 32.28 27.08
CA ALA A 241 -35.26 31.02 27.78
C ALA A 241 -34.67 29.70 27.27
#